data_AF-A0A7L4QHA4-F1
#
_entry.id   AF-A0A7L4QHA4-F1
#
_cell.length_a   1.000
_cell.length_b   1.000
_cell.length_c   1.000
_cell.angle_alpha   90.00
_cell.angle_beta   90.00
_cell.angle_gamma   90.00
#
_symmetry.space_group_name_H-M   'P 1'
#
loop_
_entity.id
_entity.type
_entity.pdbx_description
1 polymer ?
#
loop_
_entity_poly.entity_id
_entity_poly.type
_entity_poly.pdbx_seq_one_letter_code
_entity_poly.pdbx_strand_id
1 'polypeptide(L)' 'AAKGMIKNGKVNDGILNKVEMAFRAYDPCFACATHCLPGTSPIEISIYDKNRELVKRLGRGI' A
#
# COMPACT_ATOMS: atom_id res chain seq x y z
N ALA A 1 3.51 9.81 2.98
CA ALA A 1 2.23 9.29 3.51
C ALA A 1 2.42 8.18 4.57
N ALA A 2 3.00 7.02 4.23
CA ALA A 2 3.08 5.86 5.13
C ALA A 2 3.76 6.12 6.50
N LYS A 3 4.89 6.84 6.54
CA LYS A 3 5.57 7.22 7.81
C LYS A 3 4.71 8.05 8.77
N GLY A 4 3.73 8.81 8.26
CA GLY A 4 2.83 9.60 9.10
C GLY A 4 1.65 8.81 9.66
N MET A 5 1.35 7.65 9.06
CA MET A 5 0.15 6.84 9.38
C MET A 5 0.50 5.60 10.22
N ILE A 6 1.71 5.05 10.08
CA ILE A 6 2.16 3.89 10.87
C ILE A 6 2.66 4.40 12.23
N LYS A 7 1.90 4.15 13.29
CA LYS A 7 2.26 4.46 14.68
C LYS A 7 2.35 3.17 15.50
N ASN A 8 3.40 3.04 16.32
CA ASN A 8 3.66 1.86 17.18
C ASN A 8 3.73 0.51 16.44
N GLY A 9 4.19 0.50 15.18
CA GLY A 9 4.32 -0.74 14.39
C GLY A 9 2.99 -1.44 14.08
N LYS A 10 1.84 -0.86 14.45
CA LYS A 10 0.53 -1.42 14.13
C LYS A 10 0.17 -1.06 12.70
N VAL A 11 0.08 -2.09 11.86
CA VAL A 11 -0.31 -1.95 10.47
C VAL A 11 -1.59 -2.75 10.25
N ASN A 12 -2.66 -2.03 9.92
CA ASN A 12 -4.00 -2.57 9.66
C ASN A 12 -4.48 -2.17 8.26
N ASP A 13 -5.56 -2.79 7.80
CA ASP A 13 -6.13 -2.53 6.48
C ASP A 13 -6.65 -1.09 6.32
N GLY A 14 -7.04 -0.44 7.42
CA GLY A 14 -7.43 0.98 7.40
C GLY A 14 -6.27 1.92 7.05
N ILE A 15 -5.05 1.63 7.53
CA ILE A 15 -3.84 2.36 7.15
C ILE A 15 -3.48 2.06 5.70
N LEU A 16 -3.60 0.79 5.27
CA LEU A 16 -3.39 0.39 3.88
C LEU A 16 -4.28 1.18 2.92
N ASN A 17 -5.59 1.25 3.20
CA ASN A 17 -6.54 2.00 2.39
C ASN A 17 -6.20 3.50 2.30
N LYS A 18 -5.77 4.12 3.41
CA LYS A 18 -5.36 5.54 3.41
C LYS A 18 -4.08 5.78 2.61
N VAL A 19 -3.14 4.83 2.64
CA VAL A 19 -1.92 4.90 1.84
C VAL A 19 -2.24 4.72 0.36
N GLU A 20 -3.13 3.79 0.00
CA GLU A 20 -3.65 3.62 -1.37
C GLU A 20 -4.35 4.90 -1.86
N MET A 21 -5.21 5.52 -1.05
CA MET A 21 -5.86 6.79 -1.39
C MET A 21 -4.85 7.91 -1.66
N ALA A 22 -3.83 8.05 -0.80
CA ALA A 22 -2.78 9.03 -1.01
C ALA A 22 -2.02 8.76 -2.31
N PHE A 23 -1.71 7.50 -2.61
CA PHE A 23 -1.03 7.10 -3.84
C PHE A 23 -1.86 7.44 -5.10
N ARG A 24 -3.17 7.14 -5.09
CA ARG A 24 -4.10 7.50 -6.19
C ARG A 24 -4.19 9.00 -6.46
N ALA A 25 -4.00 9.83 -5.44
CA ALA A 25 -4.00 11.29 -5.59
C ALA A 25 -2.73 11.83 -6.25
N TYR A 26 -1.60 11.11 -6.12
CA TYR A 26 -0.34 11.48 -6.80
C TYR A 26 -0.30 11.01 -8.26
N ASP A 27 -0.98 9.92 -8.59
CA ASP A 27 -1.09 9.44 -9.97
C ASP A 27 -2.52 8.93 -10.29
N PRO A 28 -3.39 9.78 -10.85
CA PRO A 28 -4.74 9.40 -11.23
C PRO A 28 -4.77 8.33 -12.34
N CYS A 29 -3.70 8.13 -13.12
CA CYS A 29 -3.63 7.06 -14.12
C CYS A 29 -3.61 5.66 -13.46
N PHE A 30 -3.06 5.52 -12.26
CA PHE A 30 -3.16 4.30 -11.45
C PHE A 30 -4.48 4.17 -10.68
N ALA A 31 -5.28 5.24 -10.60
CA ALA A 31 -6.57 5.21 -9.91
C ALA A 31 -7.66 4.47 -10.72
N CYS A 32 -7.57 4.50 -12.06
CA CYS A 32 -8.56 3.88 -12.92
C CYS A 32 -8.40 2.35 -13.04
N ALA A 33 -7.25 1.77 -12.64
CA ALA A 33 -6.94 0.33 -12.77
C ALA A 33 -7.26 -0.28 -14.16
N THR A 34 -7.53 0.53 -15.18
CA THR A 34 -7.98 0.08 -16.50
C THR A 34 -6.86 -0.58 -17.30
N HIS A 35 -5.60 -0.37 -16.90
CA HIS A 35 -4.44 -1.04 -17.46
C HIS A 35 -3.99 -2.29 -16.67
N CYS A 36 -4.61 -2.57 -15.52
CA CYS A 36 -4.32 -3.76 -14.72
C CYS A 36 -5.50 -4.71 -14.83
N LEU A 37 -5.60 -5.49 -15.92
CA LEU A 37 -6.42 -6.70 -15.89
C LEU A 37 -5.72 -7.71 -14.96
N PRO A 38 -6.36 -8.20 -13.87
CA PRO A 38 -7.79 -8.30 -13.59
C PRO A 38 -8.30 -7.33 -12.50
N GLY A 39 -8.37 -6.03 -12.79
CA GLY A 39 -9.13 -5.01 -12.04
C GLY A 39 -8.62 -4.67 -10.64
N THR A 40 -7.49 -5.24 -10.20
CA THR A 40 -6.87 -4.98 -8.90
C THR A 40 -5.69 -4.02 -9.05
N SER A 41 -5.52 -3.14 -8.06
CA SER A 41 -4.36 -2.25 -8.01
C SER A 41 -3.12 -3.11 -7.67
N PRO A 42 -2.07 -3.14 -8.52
CA PRO A 42 -0.93 -4.05 -8.37
C PRO A 42 0.07 -3.55 -7.31
N ILE A 43 -0.43 -2.99 -6.21
CA ILE A 43 0.39 -2.36 -5.18
C ILE A 43 0.75 -3.41 -4.13
N GLU A 44 2.03 -3.76 -4.07
CA GLU A 44 2.61 -4.54 -2.99
C GLU A 44 3.30 -3.59 -1.98
N ILE A 45 2.91 -3.66 -0.72
CA ILE A 45 3.51 -2.94 0.39
C ILE A 45 4.34 -3.91 1.21
N SER A 46 5.66 -3.74 1.18
CA SER A 46 6.60 -4.46 2.04
C SER A 46 6.99 -3.60 3.26
N ILE A 47 6.89 -4.18 4.44
CA ILE A 47 7.11 -3.51 5.73
C ILE A 47 8.35 -4.11 6.38
N TYR A 48 9.34 -3.26 6.63
CA TYR A 48 10.61 -3.66 7.22
C TYR A 48 10.75 -3.09 8.63
N ASP A 49 11.38 -3.85 9.51
CA ASP A 49 11.74 -3.37 10.84
C ASP A 49 13.02 -2.52 10.84
N LYS A 50 13.48 -2.12 12.04
CA LYS A 50 14.71 -1.35 12.23
C LYS A 50 15.98 -2.09 11.78
N ASN A 51 15.94 -3.41 11.72
CA ASN A 51 17.04 -4.27 11.27
C ASN A 51 16.98 -4.55 9.75
N ARG A 52 16.00 -3.95 9.05
CA ARG A 52 15.66 -4.21 7.65
C ARG A 52 15.15 -5.63 7.39
N GLU A 53 14.64 -6.30 8.41
CA GLU A 53 13.97 -7.60 8.27
C GLU A 53 12.52 -7.40 7.81
N LEU A 54 12.04 -8.25 6.90
CA LEU A 54 10.68 -8.17 6.37
C LEU A 54 9.68 -8.64 7.44
N VAL A 55 8.92 -7.70 7.99
CA VAL A 55 7.91 -7.96 9.03
C VAL A 55 6.60 -8.42 8.39
N LYS A 56 6.21 -7.77 7.29
CA LYS A 56 4.93 -8.05 6.65
C LYS A 56 4.95 -7.62 5.19
N ARG A 57 4.30 -8.43 4.36
CA ARG A 57 3.95 -8.08 2.98
C ARG A 57 2.44 -8.00 2.86
N LEU A 58 1.95 -6.90 2.30
CA LEU A 58 0.54 -6.65 2.04
C LEU A 58 0.38 -6.42 0.55
N GLY A 59 -0.50 -7.16 -0.10
CA GLY A 59 -0.84 -6.97 -1.50
C GLY A 59 -2.24 -7.51 -1.76
N ARG A 60 -3.02 -6.81 -2.59
CA ARG A 60 -4.26 -7.36 -3.14
C ARG A 60 -3.87 -8.02 -4.46
N GLY A 61 -4.17 -9.32 -4.57
CA GLY A 61 -3.58 -10.23 -5.55
C GLY A 61 -3.69 -9.82 -7.02
N ILE A 62 -2.65 -10.31 -7.73
CA ILE A 62 -2.47 -10.63 -9.16
C ILE A 62 -3.69 -10.42 -10.05
#